data_AF-A0A6A6U638-F1
#
_entry.id   AF-A0A6A6U638-F1
#
_cell.length_a   1.000
_cell.length_b   1.000
_cell.length_c   1.000
_cell.angle_alpha   90.00
_cell.angle_beta   90.00
_cell.angle_gamma   90.00
#
_symmetry.space_group_name_H-M   'P 1'
#
loop_
_entity.id
_entity.type
_entity.pdbx_description
1 polymer ?
#
loop_
_entity_poly.entity_id
_entity_poly.type
_entity_poly.pdbx_seq_one_letter_code
_entity_poly.pdbx_strand_id
1 'polypeptide(L)'
;MKFSASVLTLLLAAFVAAAPAESTASSVEGVDSTEIGNCPNGWDFCGKCNGTSCKVAGLNYRCSSGSCTKGSGAGDGAICGTHGSLADGPYECPGRG
;
A
#
# COMPACT_ATOMS: atom_id res chain seq x y z
N MET A 1 -22.39 -36.76 -56.45
CA MET A 1 -23.07 -37.30 -55.25
C MET A 1 -22.47 -36.56 -54.06
N LYS A 2 -23.13 -35.49 -53.61
CA LYS A 2 -24.07 -35.43 -52.47
C LYS A 2 -23.37 -35.48 -51.10
N PHE A 3 -23.44 -34.32 -50.44
CA PHE A 3 -23.12 -33.89 -49.08
C PHE A 3 -23.10 -34.98 -47.99
N SER A 4 -22.10 -34.90 -47.12
CA SER A 4 -22.11 -35.41 -45.74
C SER A 4 -21.17 -34.52 -44.94
N ALA A 5 -21.65 -33.40 -44.40
CA ALA A 5 -22.22 -33.29 -43.06
C ALA A 5 -21.20 -33.65 -41.96
N SER A 6 -20.60 -32.63 -41.35
CA SER A 6 -19.99 -32.74 -40.03
C SER A 6 -20.24 -31.42 -39.30
N VAL A 7 -21.41 -31.37 -38.67
CA VAL A 7 -21.82 -30.30 -37.74
C VAL A 7 -21.07 -30.57 -36.44
N LEU A 8 -20.14 -29.69 -36.08
CA LEU A 8 -19.38 -29.77 -34.83
C LEU A 8 -20.16 -29.03 -33.73
N THR A 9 -20.95 -29.76 -32.96
CA THR A 9 -21.72 -29.25 -31.81
C THR A 9 -20.82 -29.20 -30.56
N LEU A 10 -20.40 -28.01 -30.15
CA LEU A 10 -19.72 -27.78 -28.86
C LEU A 10 -20.75 -27.35 -27.81
N LEU A 11 -21.10 -28.28 -26.93
CA LEU A 11 -21.79 -28.03 -25.67
C LEU A 11 -20.98 -28.72 -24.57
N LEU A 12 -20.43 -27.94 -23.64
CA LEU A 12 -20.25 -28.38 -22.25
C LEU A 12 -19.99 -27.16 -21.37
N ALA A 13 -21.02 -26.81 -20.61
CA ALA A 13 -20.95 -25.93 -19.46
C ALA A 13 -20.23 -26.66 -18.32
N ALA A 14 -19.25 -26.01 -17.69
CA ALA A 14 -18.68 -26.43 -16.42
C ALA A 14 -19.04 -25.39 -15.35
N PHE A 15 -19.83 -25.83 -14.38
CA PHE A 15 -20.30 -25.09 -13.24
C PHE A 15 -19.25 -25.11 -12.11
N VAL A 16 -19.05 -23.93 -11.52
CA VAL A 16 -18.59 -23.61 -10.14
C VAL A 16 -17.35 -24.35 -9.59
N ALA A 17 -16.23 -23.63 -9.53
CA ALA A 17 -15.20 -23.86 -8.53
C ALA A 17 -15.41 -22.84 -7.39
N ALA A 18 -15.85 -23.32 -6.22
CA ALA A 18 -15.72 -22.58 -4.98
C ALA A 18 -14.24 -22.54 -4.60
N ALA A 19 -13.58 -21.41 -4.84
CA ALA A 19 -12.21 -21.18 -4.38
C ALA A 19 -12.25 -20.84 -2.88
N PRO A 20 -11.34 -21.42 -2.07
CA PRO A 20 -11.27 -21.20 -0.63
C PRO A 20 -10.96 -19.73 -0.35
N ALA A 21 -11.44 -19.25 0.79
CA ALA A 21 -11.11 -17.96 1.37
C ALA A 21 -9.59 -17.77 1.45
N GLU A 22 -9.01 -17.14 0.44
CA GLU A 22 -7.77 -16.42 0.58
C GLU A 22 -8.12 -15.11 1.27
N SER A 23 -7.82 -15.13 2.57
CA SER A 23 -7.68 -13.99 3.46
C SER A 23 -7.49 -12.72 2.67
N THR A 24 -8.36 -11.76 2.94
CA THR A 24 -8.19 -10.34 2.69
C THR A 24 -6.73 -9.94 2.99
N ALA A 25 -5.84 -10.09 2.02
CA ALA A 25 -4.76 -9.15 1.82
C ALA A 25 -5.49 -7.90 1.35
N SER A 26 -6.04 -7.20 2.33
CA SER A 26 -6.41 -5.81 2.23
C SER A 26 -5.09 -5.07 2.00
N SER A 27 -4.52 -5.21 0.81
CA SER A 27 -3.79 -4.12 0.20
C SER A 27 -4.87 -3.08 -0.02
N VAL A 28 -5.13 -2.30 1.03
CA VAL A 28 -5.58 -0.93 0.88
C VAL A 28 -4.47 -0.19 0.12
N GLU A 29 -4.33 -0.52 -1.16
CA GLU A 29 -3.76 0.35 -2.17
C GLU A 29 -4.75 1.51 -2.29
N GLY A 30 -4.57 2.49 -1.40
CA GLY A 30 -5.45 3.66 -1.35
C GLY A 30 -5.93 4.08 0.04
N VAL A 31 -5.27 3.73 1.15
CA VAL A 31 -5.34 4.65 2.30
C VAL A 31 -4.51 5.87 1.92
N ASP A 32 -5.22 6.86 1.39
CA ASP A 32 -4.92 8.29 1.46
C ASP A 32 -4.38 8.58 2.87
N SER A 33 -3.06 8.41 3.05
CA SER A 33 -2.44 8.26 4.37
C SER A 33 -2.22 9.63 4.99
N THR A 34 -3.32 10.22 5.42
CA THR A 34 -3.38 11.20 6.49
C THR A 34 -4.35 10.65 7.51
N GLU A 35 -3.89 9.74 8.37
CA GLU A 35 -4.65 9.37 9.56
C GLU A 35 -4.56 10.54 10.55
N ILE A 36 -5.36 11.60 10.36
CA ILE A 36 -5.40 12.71 11.30
C ILE A 36 -5.90 12.17 12.65
N GLY A 37 -5.02 12.14 13.65
CA GLY A 37 -5.37 11.81 15.03
C GLY A 37 -5.28 10.33 15.45
N ASN A 38 -4.87 9.41 14.58
CA ASN A 38 -4.62 8.00 14.95
C ASN A 38 -3.19 7.54 14.62
N CYS A 39 -2.25 8.47 14.70
CA CYS A 39 -0.86 8.16 14.40
C CYS A 39 -0.14 7.56 15.62
N PRO A 40 0.73 6.56 15.39
CA PRO A 40 1.58 6.06 16.46
C PRO A 40 2.57 7.13 16.92
N ASN A 41 3.17 6.93 18.10
CA ASN A 41 4.16 7.84 18.71
C ASN A 41 3.64 9.27 19.01
N GLY A 42 2.32 9.49 18.95
CA GLY A 42 1.71 10.78 19.26
C GLY A 42 1.85 11.83 18.14
N TRP A 43 2.10 11.40 16.91
CA TRP A 43 2.16 12.30 15.76
C TRP A 43 0.78 12.93 15.46
N ASP A 44 0.79 14.19 15.00
CA ASP A 44 -0.43 14.86 14.50
C ASP A 44 -0.76 14.40 13.08
N PHE A 45 0.28 14.12 12.29
CA PHE A 45 0.17 13.62 10.93
C PHE A 45 1.15 12.49 10.70
N CYS A 46 0.67 11.41 10.08
CA CYS A 46 1.50 10.27 9.74
C CYS A 46 1.11 9.70 8.39
N GLY A 47 2.07 9.03 7.78
CA GLY A 47 1.89 8.30 6.56
C GLY A 47 2.94 7.22 6.47
N LYS A 48 3.50 7.04 5.27
CA LYS A 48 4.38 5.91 4.98
C LYS A 48 5.65 6.35 4.28
N CYS A 49 6.75 5.71 4.63
CA CYS A 49 8.00 5.86 3.93
C CYS A 49 7.83 5.60 2.44
N ASN A 50 8.39 6.50 1.62
CA ASN A 50 8.46 6.39 0.18
C ASN A 50 9.86 6.81 -0.29
N GLY A 51 10.68 5.83 -0.69
CA GLY A 51 12.11 5.99 -0.94
C GLY A 51 12.85 6.42 0.33
N THR A 52 13.38 7.65 0.32
CA THR A 52 14.12 8.23 1.46
C THR A 52 13.27 9.22 2.27
N SER A 53 12.01 9.42 1.90
CA SER A 53 11.12 10.45 2.45
C SER A 53 9.91 9.85 3.14
N CYS A 54 9.26 10.62 4.02
CA CYS A 54 7.98 10.28 4.60
C CYS A 54 6.85 10.83 3.73
N LYS A 55 6.00 9.96 3.17
CA LYS A 55 4.85 10.37 2.37
C LYS A 55 3.61 10.50 3.25
N VAL A 56 3.10 11.73 3.38
CA VAL A 56 1.90 12.05 4.14
C VAL A 56 0.98 12.89 3.27
N ALA A 57 -0.33 12.59 3.24
CA ALA A 57 -1.28 13.26 2.36
C ALA A 57 -0.88 13.27 0.87
N GLY A 58 -0.17 12.23 0.41
CA GLY A 58 0.33 12.13 -0.97
C GLY A 58 1.59 12.96 -1.28
N LEU A 59 2.09 13.75 -0.33
CA LEU A 59 3.29 14.58 -0.48
C LEU A 59 4.50 13.95 0.22
N ASN A 60 5.67 14.03 -0.41
CA ASN A 60 6.93 13.48 0.12
C ASN A 60 7.69 14.54 0.92
N TYR A 61 7.88 14.28 2.20
CA TYR A 61 8.61 15.15 3.12
C TYR A 61 9.91 14.51 3.56
N ARG A 62 10.97 15.31 3.64
CA ARG A 62 12.29 14.82 4.07
C ARG A 62 12.26 14.50 5.56
N CYS A 63 12.80 13.33 5.91
CA CYS A 63 13.03 12.95 7.30
C CYS A 63 13.99 13.94 7.96
N SER A 64 13.56 14.54 9.07
CA SER A 64 14.40 15.33 9.97
C SER A 64 15.15 14.43 10.97
N SER A 65 14.52 13.33 11.38
CA SER A 65 15.13 12.30 12.21
C SER A 65 14.91 10.91 11.60
N GLY A 66 15.89 10.03 11.78
CA GLY A 66 15.89 8.69 11.21
C GLY A 66 15.94 8.65 9.68
N SER A 67 15.54 7.53 9.10
CA SER A 67 15.59 7.31 7.65
C SER A 67 14.53 6.33 7.18
N CYS A 68 14.01 6.54 5.97
CA CYS A 68 13.11 5.61 5.29
C CYS A 68 13.86 4.58 4.44
N THR A 69 15.19 4.62 4.37
CA THR A 69 15.93 3.65 3.54
C THR A 69 15.87 2.25 4.13
N LYS A 70 15.82 1.24 3.25
CA LYS A 70 15.89 -0.17 3.65
C LYS A 70 17.16 -0.48 4.45
N GLY A 71 18.29 0.17 4.11
CA GLY A 71 19.56 0.02 4.82
C GLY A 71 19.52 0.52 6.27
N SER A 72 18.56 1.37 6.63
CA SER A 72 18.36 1.86 8.01
C SER A 72 17.34 1.02 8.80
N GLY A 73 16.86 -0.10 8.24
CA GLY A 73 15.87 -0.97 8.86
C GLY A 73 14.40 -0.58 8.65
N ALA A 74 14.10 0.50 7.90
CA ALA A 74 12.74 0.95 7.59
C ALA A 74 12.24 0.43 6.23
N GLY A 75 12.65 1.10 5.15
CA GLY A 75 12.15 0.84 3.79
C GLY A 75 10.79 1.47 3.50
N ASP A 76 10.38 1.40 2.23
CA ASP A 76 9.06 1.83 1.78
C ASP A 76 7.92 1.13 2.55
N GLY A 77 6.86 1.89 2.84
CA GLY A 77 5.68 1.38 3.56
C GLY A 77 5.77 1.44 5.08
N ALA A 78 6.96 1.65 5.66
CA ALA A 78 7.13 1.83 7.10
C ALA A 78 6.45 3.13 7.58
N ILE A 79 5.84 3.09 8.77
CA ILE A 79 5.08 4.22 9.32
C ILE A 79 6.03 5.33 9.77
N CYS A 80 5.74 6.56 9.35
CA CYS A 80 6.49 7.78 9.67
C CYS A 80 5.52 8.93 9.92
N GLY A 81 5.94 10.00 10.59
CA GLY A 81 5.03 11.10 10.91
C GLY A 81 5.71 12.33 11.49
N THR A 82 4.91 13.32 11.86
CA THR A 82 5.36 14.61 12.37
C THR A 82 4.41 15.15 13.44
N HIS A 83 4.95 16.02 14.28
CA HIS A 83 4.22 16.81 15.27
C HIS A 83 4.05 18.24 14.76
N GLY A 84 2.93 18.88 15.08
CA GLY A 84 2.63 20.29 14.80
C GLY A 84 2.07 20.58 13.41
N SER A 85 2.92 20.66 12.39
CA SER A 85 2.53 21.10 11.04
C SER A 85 2.85 20.05 9.99
N LEU A 86 1.93 19.87 9.03
CA LEU A 86 2.15 19.02 7.85
C LEU A 86 3.15 19.65 6.86
N ALA A 87 3.20 20.98 6.73
CA ALA A 87 4.05 21.61 5.71
C ALA A 87 5.52 21.73 6.15
N ASP A 88 5.75 21.97 7.44
CA ASP A 88 7.05 22.37 8.00
C ASP A 88 7.50 21.48 9.17
N GLY A 89 6.70 20.48 9.55
CA GLY A 89 6.96 19.70 10.74
C GLY A 89 8.23 18.85 10.63
N PRO A 90 8.93 18.62 11.75
CA PRO A 90 10.07 17.72 11.76
C PRO A 90 9.58 16.28 11.56
N TYR A 91 9.74 15.77 10.34
CA TYR A 91 9.36 14.40 10.03
C TYR A 91 10.27 13.38 10.68
N GLU A 92 9.68 12.50 11.47
CA GLU A 92 10.33 11.39 12.13
C GLU A 92 10.13 10.11 11.32
N CYS A 93 11.24 9.52 10.90
CA CYS A 93 11.27 8.29 10.12
C CYS A 93 11.81 7.12 10.95
N PRO A 94 11.28 5.89 10.76
CA PRO A 94 11.50 4.79 11.69
C PRO A 94 12.91 4.19 11.65
N GLY A 95 13.66 4.37 10.56
CA GLY A 95 14.98 3.77 10.41
C GLY A 95 16.02 4.47 11.27
N ARG A 96 16.88 3.67 11.91
CA ARG A 96 18.00 4.14 12.73
C ARG A 96 19.26 3.62 12.05
N GLY A 97 20.01 4.51 11.42
CA GLY A 97 21.30 4.20 10.80
C GLY A 97 22.36 3.86 11.83
#